data_AF-A0A0X3XPZ2-F1
#
_entry.id   AF-A0A0X3XPZ2-F1
#
_cell.length_a   1.000
_cell.length_b   1.000
_cell.length_c   1.000
_cell.angle_alpha   90.00
_cell.angle_beta   90.00
_cell.angle_gamma   90.00
#
_symmetry.space_group_name_H-M   'P 1'
#
loop_
_entity.id
_entity.type
_entity.pdbx_description
1 polymer ?
#
loop_
_entity_poly.entity_id
_entity_poly.type
_entity_poly.pdbx_seq_one_letter_code
_entity_poly.pdbx_strand_id
1 'polypeptide(L)'
;MASEVATLAGIIPGAEPTPIPGLNGTVSQIFGYGLWLVVLAGAGGAGFGVYKLAVSDKQRGSGGSEPFKWMGGGVAAILLGGSLITILNGIAGG
;
A
#
# COMPACT_ATOMS: atom_id res chain seq x y z
N MET A 1 0.87 -43.15 -21.36
CA MET A 1 1.38 -41.79 -21.63
C MET A 1 0.79 -40.88 -20.56
N ALA A 2 1.58 -40.51 -19.54
CA ALA A 2 1.11 -39.67 -18.45
C ALA A 2 1.24 -38.21 -18.88
N SER A 3 0.13 -37.48 -18.91
CA SER A 3 0.10 -36.05 -19.17
C SER A 3 0.58 -35.32 -17.91
N GLU A 4 1.82 -34.84 -17.92
CA GLU A 4 2.32 -33.89 -16.94
C GLU A 4 1.52 -32.58 -17.08
N VAL A 5 0.72 -32.27 -16.06
CA VAL A 5 0.05 -30.98 -15.94
C VAL A 5 1.13 -29.97 -15.55
N ALA A 6 1.83 -29.43 -16.54
CA ALA A 6 2.79 -28.36 -16.32
C ALA A 6 2.05 -27.16 -15.72
N THR A 7 2.28 -26.89 -14.43
CA THR A 7 1.78 -25.69 -13.79
C THR A 7 2.38 -24.47 -14.48
N LEU A 8 1.63 -23.36 -14.60
CA LEU A 8 2.11 -22.12 -15.23
C LEU A 8 3.45 -21.63 -14.64
N ALA A 9 3.69 -21.91 -13.35
CA ALA A 9 4.94 -21.65 -12.64
C ALA A 9 6.16 -22.51 -13.09
N GLY A 10 5.91 -23.62 -13.80
CA GLY A 10 6.96 -24.48 -14.36
C GLY A 10 7.35 -24.11 -15.79
N ILE A 11 6.55 -23.29 -16.48
CA ILE A 11 6.80 -22.84 -17.87
C ILE A 11 7.50 -21.47 -17.88
N ILE A 12 7.19 -20.61 -16.91
CA ILE A 12 7.81 -19.29 -16.79
C ILE A 12 8.80 -19.37 -15.63
N PRO A 13 10.12 -19.27 -15.87
CA PRO A 13 11.09 -19.11 -14.80
C PRO A 13 10.61 -17.98 -13.89
N GLY A 14 10.42 -18.28 -12.60
CA GLY A 14 10.06 -17.27 -11.62
C GLY A 14 11.11 -16.17 -11.70
N ALA A 15 10.68 -14.94 -12.01
CA ALA A 15 11.58 -13.80 -12.02
C ALA A 15 12.08 -13.61 -10.59
N GLU A 16 13.33 -13.99 -10.34
CA GLU A 16 13.97 -13.74 -9.05
C GLU A 16 14.05 -12.21 -8.86
N PRO A 17 13.54 -11.69 -7.74
CA PRO A 17 13.60 -10.27 -7.47
C PRO A 17 15.05 -9.81 -7.50
N THR A 18 15.39 -8.91 -8.42
CA THR A 18 16.76 -8.42 -8.53
C THR A 18 17.01 -7.45 -7.37
N PRO A 19 17.98 -7.73 -6.48
CA PRO A 19 18.26 -6.86 -5.36
C PRO A 19 18.73 -5.49 -5.84
N ILE A 20 18.18 -4.43 -5.26
CA ILE A 20 18.55 -3.05 -5.60
C ILE A 20 19.94 -2.74 -4.99
N PRO A 21 20.96 -2.40 -5.81
CA PRO A 21 22.28 -2.08 -5.29
C PRO A 21 22.23 -0.93 -4.28
N GLY A 22 22.80 -1.13 -3.10
CA GLY A 22 22.84 -0.10 -2.04
C GLY A 22 21.57 0.03 -1.20
N LEU A 23 20.53 -0.78 -1.46
CA LEU A 23 19.30 -0.78 -0.65
C LEU A 23 19.41 -1.72 0.57
N ASN A 24 20.48 -2.48 0.70
CA ASN A 24 20.66 -3.44 1.79
C ASN A 24 20.96 -2.78 3.14
N GLY A 25 20.43 -3.36 4.22
CA GLY A 25 20.69 -2.91 5.59
C GLY A 25 19.91 -1.66 5.98
N THR A 26 20.62 -0.64 6.46
CA THR A 26 20.03 0.57 7.08
C THR A 26 19.10 1.34 6.14
N VAL A 27 19.42 1.39 4.84
CA VAL A 27 18.61 2.12 3.85
C VAL A 27 17.23 1.49 3.68
N SER A 28 17.15 0.16 3.52
CA SER A 28 15.87 -0.57 3.49
C SER A 28 15.06 -0.36 4.76
N GLN A 29 15.69 -0.37 5.94
CA GLN A 29 14.97 -0.13 7.20
C GLN A 29 14.37 1.27 7.27
N ILE A 30 15.12 2.32 6.89
CA ILE A 30 14.62 3.70 6.89
C ILE A 30 13.46 3.85 5.90
N PHE A 31 13.58 3.28 4.69
CA PHE A 31 12.49 3.29 3.71
C PHE A 31 11.26 2.53 4.21
N GLY A 32 11.45 1.39 4.88
CA GLY A 32 10.37 0.62 5.50
C GLY A 32 9.62 1.42 6.56
N TYR A 33 10.33 2.08 7.47
CA TYR A 33 9.71 2.96 8.48
C TYR A 33 9.02 4.17 7.84
N GLY A 34 9.64 4.80 6.84
CA GLY A 34 9.05 5.92 6.11
C GLY A 34 7.74 5.54 5.42
N LEU A 35 7.70 4.38 4.75
CA LEU A 35 6.48 3.88 4.12
C LEU A 35 5.40 3.53 5.13
N TRP A 36 5.77 3.00 6.30
CA TRP A 36 4.82 2.77 7.38
C TRP A 36 4.20 4.06 7.91
N LEU A 37 4.95 5.16 7.99
CA LEU A 37 4.38 6.47 8.32
C LEU A 37 3.35 6.93 7.28
N VAL A 38 3.58 6.65 5.99
CA VAL A 38 2.60 6.94 4.93
C VAL A 38 1.34 6.12 5.10
N VAL A 39 1.45 4.83 5.43
CA VAL A 39 0.29 3.96 5.69
C VAL A 39 -0.50 4.45 6.92
N LEU A 40 0.19 4.82 8.01
CA LEU A 40 -0.45 5.37 9.21
C LEU A 40 -1.15 6.71 8.94
N ALA A 41 -0.51 7.59 8.16
CA ALA A 41 -1.14 8.84 7.71
C ALA A 41 -2.37 8.56 6.84
N GLY A 42 -2.30 7.56 5.96
CA GLY A 42 -3.42 7.12 5.15
C GLY A 42 -4.60 6.60 5.98
N ALA A 43 -4.33 5.78 7.00
CA ALA A 43 -5.33 5.31 7.95
C ALA A 43 -5.96 6.47 8.74
N GLY A 44 -5.14 7.44 9.17
CA GLY A 44 -5.61 8.66 9.82
C GLY A 44 -6.52 9.49 8.91
N GLY A 45 -6.14 9.68 7.65
CA GLY A 45 -6.95 10.41 6.66
C GLY A 45 -8.28 9.72 6.35
N ALA A 46 -8.26 8.39 6.20
CA ALA A 46 -9.48 7.60 6.02
C ALA A 46 -10.41 7.69 7.23
N GLY A 47 -9.88 7.52 8.44
CA GLY A 47 -10.63 7.65 9.68
C GLY A 47 -11.20 9.05 9.89
N PHE A 48 -10.43 10.10 9.58
CA PHE A 48 -10.90 11.48 9.67
C PHE A 48 -12.01 11.78 8.65
N GLY A 49 -11.92 11.20 7.45
CA GLY A 49 -12.98 11.29 6.45
C GLY A 49 -14.28 10.62 6.94
N VAL A 50 -14.20 9.44 7.56
CA VAL A 50 -15.37 8.79 8.18
C VAL A 50 -15.95 9.62 9.33
N TYR A 51 -15.10 10.18 10.19
CA TYR A 51 -15.53 11.09 11.24
C TYR A 51 -16.28 12.30 10.68
N LYS A 52 -15.72 12.94 9.64
CA LYS A 52 -16.39 14.04 8.96
C LYS A 52 -17.74 13.60 8.40
N LEU A 53 -17.82 12.46 7.71
CA LEU A 53 -19.08 11.94 7.18
C LEU A 53 -20.14 11.78 8.27
N ALA A 54 -19.76 11.21 9.42
CA ALA A 54 -20.66 11.00 10.56
C ALA A 54 -21.13 12.31 11.23
N VAL A 55 -20.38 13.41 11.08
CA VAL A 55 -20.68 14.72 11.68
C VAL A 55 -21.29 15.69 10.66
N SER A 56 -21.08 15.48 9.35
CA SER A 56 -21.53 16.35 8.27
C SER A 56 -23.05 16.56 8.23
N ASP A 57 -23.85 15.57 8.65
CA ASP A 57 -25.30 15.73 8.77
C ASP A 57 -25.72 16.80 9.80
N LYS A 58 -24.85 17.15 10.75
CA LYS A 58 -25.12 18.22 11.74
C LYS A 58 -24.83 19.62 11.22
N GLN A 59 -24.14 19.79 10.09
CA GLN A 59 -23.77 21.11 9.55
C GLN A 59 -24.33 21.30 8.14
N ARG A 60 -25.58 21.75 8.06
CA ARG A 60 -26.37 22.00 6.84
C ARG A 60 -25.86 23.18 5.99
N GLY A 61 -24.58 23.20 5.59
CA GLY A 61 -24.09 24.30 4.75
C GLY A 61 -22.66 24.23 4.19
N SER A 62 -21.88 23.17 4.41
CA SER A 62 -20.47 23.18 4.03
C SER A 62 -19.98 21.81 3.54
N GLY A 63 -19.71 21.70 2.24
CA GLY A 63 -18.73 20.76 1.68
C GLY A 63 -19.06 19.26 1.74
N GLY A 64 -20.16 18.80 1.15
CA GLY A 64 -20.53 17.37 1.14
C GLY A 64 -19.51 16.41 0.51
N SER A 65 -18.56 16.90 -0.29
CA SER A 65 -17.49 16.10 -0.90
C SER A 65 -16.22 16.02 -0.04
N GLU A 66 -16.09 16.87 0.98
CA GLU A 66 -14.89 16.96 1.80
C GLU A 66 -14.54 15.66 2.56
N PRO A 67 -15.50 14.95 3.17
CA PRO A 67 -15.26 13.63 3.79
C PRO A 67 -14.62 12.65 2.80
N PHE A 68 -15.15 12.59 1.57
CA PHE A 68 -14.67 11.68 0.53
C PHE A 68 -13.28 12.03 0.00
N LYS A 69 -12.87 13.32 0.03
CA LYS A 69 -11.49 13.71 -0.30
C LYS A 69 -10.50 13.15 0.73
N TRP A 70 -10.86 13.22 2.01
CA TRP A 70 -10.05 12.65 3.10
C TRP A 70 -10.01 11.12 3.03
N MET A 71 -11.16 10.48 2.80
CA MET A 71 -11.23 9.02 2.61
C MET A 71 -10.44 8.55 1.39
N GLY A 72 -10.67 9.17 0.23
CA GLY A 72 -9.99 8.81 -1.02
C GLY A 72 -8.48 9.00 -0.94
N GLY A 73 -8.01 10.13 -0.41
CA GLY A 73 -6.59 10.37 -0.19
C GLY A 73 -5.97 9.39 0.80
N GLY A 74 -6.68 9.08 1.89
CA GLY A 74 -6.23 8.11 2.89
C GLY A 74 -6.11 6.69 2.33
N VAL A 75 -7.14 6.22 1.62
CA VAL A 75 -7.14 4.89 0.97
C VAL A 75 -6.04 4.80 -0.09
N ALA A 76 -5.87 5.84 -0.91
CA ALA A 76 -4.79 5.87 -1.91
C ALA A 76 -3.41 5.77 -1.25
N ALA A 77 -3.18 6.48 -0.13
CA ALA A 77 -1.92 6.40 0.61
C ALA A 77 -1.66 5.01 1.21
N ILE A 78 -2.69 4.33 1.73
CA ILE A 78 -2.57 2.95 2.22
C ILE A 78 -2.23 2.00 1.09
N LEU A 79 -2.93 2.08 -0.05
CA LEU A 79 -2.71 1.17 -1.18
C LEU A 79 -1.32 1.38 -1.80
N LEU A 80 -0.91 2.63 -2.01
CA LEU A 80 0.41 2.95 -2.54
C LEU A 80 1.51 2.56 -1.56
N GLY A 81 1.42 3.00 -0.30
CA GLY A 81 2.41 2.67 0.73
C GLY A 81 2.51 1.17 0.98
N GLY A 82 1.37 0.48 1.10
CA GLY A 82 1.30 -0.96 1.26
C GLY A 82 1.91 -1.70 0.07
N SER A 83 1.54 -1.34 -1.17
CA SER A 83 2.10 -1.96 -2.37
C SER A 83 3.63 -1.81 -2.47
N LEU A 84 4.16 -0.63 -2.13
CA LEU A 84 5.59 -0.36 -2.11
C LEU A 84 6.31 -1.17 -1.03
N ILE A 85 5.71 -1.31 0.16
CA ILE A 85 6.24 -2.18 1.22
C ILE A 85 6.28 -3.62 0.73
N THR A 86 5.22 -4.13 0.08
CA THR A 86 5.17 -5.50 -0.44
C THR A 86 6.22 -5.72 -1.51
N ILE A 87 6.43 -4.76 -2.41
CA ILE A 87 7.47 -4.82 -3.44
C ILE A 87 8.86 -4.85 -2.79
N LEU A 88 9.13 -3.95 -1.83
CA LEU A 88 10.44 -3.89 -1.17
C LEU A 88 10.72 -5.15 -0.34
N ASN A 89 9.73 -5.68 0.35
CA ASN A 89 9.87 -6.93 1.11
C ASN A 89 9.99 -8.15 0.18
N GLY A 90 9.31 -8.14 -0.96
CA GLY A 90 9.46 -9.16 -2.00
C GLY A 90 10.84 -9.12 -2.66
N ILE A 91 11.41 -7.93 -2.86
CA ILE A 91 12.76 -7.75 -3.41
C ILE A 91 13.86 -8.06 -2.38
N ALA A 92 13.65 -7.75 -1.11
CA ALA A 92 14.64 -7.96 -0.05
C ALA A 92 14.58 -9.35 0.61
N GLY A 93 13.49 -10.09 0.41
CA GLY A 93 13.27 -11.42 0.97
C GLY A 93 13.46 -12.58 -0.02
N GLY A 94 13.87 -12.28 -1.26
CA GLY A 94 14.29 -13.24 -2.27
C GLY A 94 15.78 -13.51 -2.22
#